data_AF-A0A7G6E1I8-F1
#
_entry.id   AF-A0A7G6E1I8-F1
#
_cell.length_a   1.000
_cell.length_b   1.000
_cell.length_c   1.000
_cell.angle_alpha   90.00
_cell.angle_beta   90.00
_cell.angle_gamma   90.00
#
_symmetry.space_group_name_H-M   'P 1'
#
loop_
_entity.id
_entity.type
_entity.pdbx_description
1 polymer ?
#
loop_
_entity_poly.entity_id
_entity_poly.type
_entity_poly.pdbx_seq_one_letter_code
_entity_poly.pdbx_strand_id
1 'polypeptide(L)'
;MGKTMIIPFFIPHGGCPFTCVFCNQWEISGQSEELQPEAFSRRVQSFLATAQVTEDTRVEAAFFGGSFTGLPVEVQLKWLKEGLNAIQKGKIAGLRLSTRPDYVDDGILRRLLAHGVTTIELGVQSLVNEVLLETRRGHTYEDILRATEIIRKYPVQLGYQLMLGLPGDKEEYIFLTARRAVEARPDFIRIYPTVVLKGTLLAQWYEQGIYHPLSLSAAVTYAAHWLATFSLYDIPVIRIGLQAAENLSFTRDLLAGPYHPAFGELVEGYLMREQILCFLKKINFREKELILYINPRDYSKVVGQKRCNIGFFKEHLKIREIKVVPDPAIPNQDIGILVSSSCHPLILARQEFLEKYRIK
;
A
#
# COMPACT_ATOMS: atom_id res chain seq x y z
N MET A 1 2.91 0.81 -17.91
CA MET A 1 1.98 -0.30 -17.59
C MET A 1 0.56 0.18 -17.89
N GLY A 2 -0.22 -0.62 -18.62
CA GLY A 2 -1.65 -0.36 -18.80
C GLY A 2 -2.38 -0.31 -17.46
N LYS A 3 -3.54 0.34 -17.43
CA LYS A 3 -4.36 0.45 -16.21
C LYS A 3 -4.85 -0.94 -15.82
N THR A 4 -4.40 -1.46 -14.67
CA THR A 4 -4.97 -2.69 -14.11
C THR A 4 -6.21 -2.35 -13.29
N MET A 5 -7.33 -2.98 -13.63
CA MET A 5 -8.59 -2.87 -12.91
C MET A 5 -8.80 -4.14 -12.09
N ILE A 6 -9.09 -3.98 -10.80
CA ILE A 6 -9.29 -5.09 -9.88
C ILE A 6 -10.78 -5.21 -9.56
N ILE A 7 -11.34 -6.40 -9.80
CA ILE A 7 -12.67 -6.79 -9.33
C ILE A 7 -12.49 -7.45 -7.95
N PRO A 8 -12.87 -6.80 -6.84
CA PRO A 8 -12.63 -7.33 -5.51
C PRO A 8 -13.65 -8.40 -5.13
N PHE A 9 -13.13 -9.53 -4.68
CA PHE A 9 -13.87 -10.63 -4.05
C PHE A 9 -13.37 -10.76 -2.62
N PHE A 10 -14.16 -10.30 -1.66
CA PHE A 10 -13.86 -10.51 -0.26
C PHE A 10 -14.39 -11.88 0.13
N ILE A 11 -13.48 -12.81 0.42
CA ILE A 11 -13.78 -14.16 0.86
C ILE A 11 -13.42 -14.20 2.35
N PRO A 12 -14.33 -13.75 3.24
CA PRO A 12 -14.10 -13.85 4.67
C PRO A 12 -14.16 -15.32 5.10
N HIS A 13 -13.41 -15.66 6.15
CA HIS A 13 -13.48 -16.88 6.96
C HIS A 13 -12.89 -18.20 6.45
N GLY A 14 -12.15 -18.83 7.35
CA GLY A 14 -11.77 -20.25 7.32
C GLY A 14 -10.27 -20.53 7.20
N GLY A 15 -9.48 -19.64 6.59
CA GLY A 15 -8.08 -19.95 6.30
C GLY A 15 -7.11 -19.75 7.46
N CYS A 16 -7.38 -18.83 8.39
CA CYS A 16 -6.48 -18.55 9.50
C CYS A 16 -6.74 -19.50 10.67
N PRO A 17 -5.71 -20.11 11.31
CA PRO A 17 -5.92 -21.01 12.44
C PRO A 17 -6.15 -20.25 13.76
N PHE A 18 -5.93 -18.93 13.74
CA PHE A 18 -6.01 -18.03 14.89
C PHE A 18 -6.28 -16.60 14.42
N THR A 19 -6.67 -15.74 15.37
CA THR A 19 -6.99 -14.33 15.12
C THR A 19 -5.82 -13.44 15.53
N CYS A 20 -5.31 -12.64 14.59
CA CYS A 20 -4.27 -11.63 14.88
C CYS A 20 -4.85 -10.52 15.76
N VAL A 21 -4.01 -9.85 16.56
CA VAL A 21 -4.50 -8.90 17.57
C VAL A 21 -5.28 -7.71 16.98
N PHE A 22 -4.90 -7.25 15.78
CA PHE A 22 -5.49 -6.11 15.07
C PHE A 22 -6.62 -6.50 14.09
N CYS A 23 -6.86 -7.79 13.92
CA CYS A 23 -7.79 -8.29 12.91
C CYS A 23 -9.07 -8.76 13.60
N ASN A 24 -10.22 -8.28 13.12
CA ASN A 24 -11.52 -8.78 13.55
C ASN A 24 -12.35 -9.13 12.31
N GLN A 25 -11.78 -9.94 11.42
CA GLN A 25 -12.51 -10.38 10.23
C GLN A 25 -13.82 -11.10 10.60
N TRP A 26 -13.90 -11.73 11.78
CA TRP A 26 -15.06 -12.50 12.27
C TRP A 26 -16.29 -11.64 12.55
N GLU A 27 -16.14 -10.40 13.02
CA GLU A 27 -17.25 -9.47 13.20
C GLU A 27 -17.35 -8.39 12.09
N ILE A 28 -16.22 -7.95 11.49
CA ILE A 28 -16.21 -6.93 10.43
C ILE A 28 -16.89 -7.44 9.15
N SER A 29 -16.94 -8.76 8.95
CA SER A 29 -17.68 -9.39 7.86
C SER A 29 -19.20 -9.37 8.06
N GLY A 30 -19.76 -8.38 8.77
CA GLY A 30 -21.20 -8.12 8.90
C GLY A 30 -21.94 -7.86 7.57
N GLN A 31 -21.41 -8.32 6.43
CA GLN A 31 -22.22 -8.66 5.26
C GLN A 31 -22.99 -9.94 5.58
N SER A 32 -24.29 -9.79 5.70
CA SER A 32 -25.28 -10.84 5.92
C SER A 32 -25.37 -11.90 4.80
N GLU A 33 -24.50 -11.85 3.78
CA GLU A 33 -24.38 -12.89 2.75
C GLU A 33 -22.90 -13.12 2.45
N GLU A 34 -22.38 -14.25 2.91
CA GLU A 34 -21.06 -14.75 2.52
C GLU A 34 -21.06 -14.98 1.01
N LEU A 35 -20.21 -14.24 0.29
CA LEU A 35 -20.13 -14.34 -1.16
C LEU A 35 -19.77 -15.78 -1.53
N GLN A 36 -20.63 -16.47 -2.27
CA GLN A 36 -20.38 -17.85 -2.70
C GLN A 36 -19.72 -17.88 -4.08
N PRO A 37 -18.94 -18.93 -4.41
CA PRO A 37 -18.32 -19.08 -5.73
C PRO A 37 -19.31 -18.91 -6.90
N GLU A 38 -20.55 -19.36 -6.74
CA GLU A 38 -21.60 -19.30 -7.77
C GLU A 38 -22.00 -17.85 -8.11
N ALA A 39 -21.74 -16.90 -7.21
CA ALA A 39 -21.96 -15.48 -7.46
C ALA A 39 -20.84 -14.84 -8.32
N PHE A 40 -19.73 -15.56 -8.58
CA PHE A 40 -18.55 -15.03 -9.25
C PHE A 40 -18.87 -14.40 -10.61
N SER A 41 -19.48 -15.19 -11.51
CA SER A 41 -19.80 -14.72 -12.86
C SER A 41 -20.73 -13.51 -12.86
N ARG A 42 -21.72 -13.49 -11.95
CA ARG A 42 -22.67 -12.36 -11.82
C ARG A 42 -21.96 -11.09 -11.37
N ARG A 43 -21.05 -11.20 -10.40
CA ARG A 43 -20.28 -10.07 -9.88
C ARG A 43 -19.31 -9.53 -10.93
N VAL A 44 -18.61 -10.39 -11.67
CA VAL A 44 -17.75 -9.97 -12.79
C VAL A 44 -18.58 -9.21 -13.82
N GLN A 45 -19.73 -9.75 -14.24
CA GLN A 45 -20.58 -9.10 -15.23
C GLN A 45 -21.10 -7.74 -14.75
N SER A 46 -21.58 -7.66 -13.51
CA SER A 46 -22.08 -6.41 -12.92
C SER A 46 -20.99 -5.33 -12.84
N PHE A 47 -19.77 -5.73 -12.44
CA PHE A 47 -18.65 -4.80 -12.35
C PHE A 47 -18.20 -4.30 -13.73
N LEU A 48 -18.12 -5.21 -14.72
CA LEU A 48 -17.76 -4.86 -16.10
C LEU A 48 -18.81 -3.97 -16.77
N ALA A 49 -20.09 -4.09 -16.39
CA ALA A 49 -21.17 -3.27 -16.95
C ALA A 49 -21.08 -1.79 -16.51
N THR A 50 -20.49 -1.51 -15.35
CA THR A 50 -20.33 -0.14 -14.83
C THR A 50 -18.93 0.41 -15.01
N ALA A 51 -17.95 -0.45 -15.28
CA ALA A 51 -16.57 -0.07 -15.47
C ALA A 51 -16.28 0.50 -16.87
N GLN A 52 -15.53 1.60 -16.92
CA GLN A 52 -14.92 2.09 -18.16
C GLN A 52 -13.68 1.25 -18.49
N VAL A 53 -13.91 0.09 -19.13
CA VAL A 53 -12.86 -0.81 -19.62
C VAL A 53 -12.56 -0.47 -21.07
N THR A 54 -11.30 -0.13 -21.35
CA THR A 54 -10.78 0.02 -22.71
C THR A 54 -10.01 -1.24 -23.13
N GLU A 55 -9.65 -1.37 -24.41
CA GLU A 55 -8.85 -2.51 -24.90
C GLU A 55 -7.51 -2.65 -24.15
N ASP A 56 -6.91 -1.54 -23.71
CA ASP A 56 -5.66 -1.53 -22.94
C ASP A 56 -5.82 -1.80 -21.42
N THR A 57 -7.06 -1.99 -20.95
CA THR A 57 -7.34 -2.20 -19.52
C THR A 57 -7.20 -3.67 -19.16
N ARG A 58 -6.19 -4.01 -18.35
CA ARG A 58 -6.04 -5.36 -17.81
C ARG A 58 -7.01 -5.55 -16.64
N VAL A 59 -8.00 -6.43 -16.77
CA VAL A 59 -8.95 -6.73 -15.68
C VAL A 59 -8.50 -7.99 -14.93
N GLU A 60 -8.39 -7.93 -13.61
CA GLU A 60 -8.11 -9.10 -12.76
C GLU A 60 -9.19 -9.26 -11.69
N ALA A 61 -9.52 -10.50 -11.33
CA ALA A 61 -10.33 -10.77 -10.12
C ALA A 61 -9.39 -11.02 -8.94
N ALA A 62 -9.63 -10.32 -7.82
CA ALA A 62 -8.79 -10.41 -6.63
C ALA A 62 -9.52 -11.03 -5.44
N PHE A 63 -9.01 -12.17 -4.96
CA PHE A 63 -9.47 -12.85 -3.76
C PHE A 63 -8.79 -12.25 -2.52
N PHE A 64 -9.51 -11.35 -1.85
CA PHE A 64 -9.11 -10.72 -0.59
C PHE A 64 -9.61 -11.52 0.62
N GLY A 65 -8.83 -11.52 1.69
CA GLY A 65 -9.09 -12.27 2.93
C GLY A 65 -7.79 -12.56 3.70
N GLY A 66 -6.67 -12.67 2.98
CA GLY A 66 -5.32 -12.80 3.57
C GLY A 66 -4.89 -14.23 3.88
N SER A 67 -5.72 -15.22 3.58
CA SER A 67 -5.48 -16.64 3.89
C SER A 67 -6.13 -17.60 2.89
N PHE A 68 -6.30 -17.20 1.63
CA PHE A 68 -7.02 -18.01 0.62
C PHE A 68 -6.48 -19.44 0.50
N THR A 69 -5.15 -19.63 0.55
CA THR A 69 -4.55 -20.97 0.42
C THR A 69 -4.68 -21.83 1.68
N GLY A 70 -5.18 -21.27 2.79
CA GLY A 70 -5.54 -22.01 4.00
C GLY A 70 -6.98 -22.51 4.04
N LEU A 71 -7.83 -22.12 3.08
CA LEU A 71 -9.18 -22.67 2.96
C LEU A 71 -9.13 -24.16 2.63
N PRO A 72 -10.19 -24.95 2.89
CA PRO A 72 -10.28 -26.31 2.36
C PRO A 72 -10.03 -26.34 0.85
N VAL A 73 -9.27 -27.33 0.37
CA VAL A 73 -8.82 -27.38 -1.04
C VAL A 73 -10.01 -27.37 -2.00
N GLU A 74 -11.11 -28.01 -1.65
CA GLU A 74 -12.35 -28.07 -2.41
C GLU A 74 -12.97 -26.69 -2.58
N VAL A 75 -12.92 -25.86 -1.53
CA VAL A 75 -13.40 -24.47 -1.57
C VAL A 75 -12.49 -23.62 -2.44
N GLN A 76 -11.17 -23.75 -2.30
CA GLN A 76 -10.21 -23.07 -3.19
C GLN A 76 -10.50 -23.42 -4.66
N LEU A 77 -10.68 -24.71 -4.96
CA LEU A 77 -10.93 -25.19 -6.32
C LEU A 77 -12.23 -24.66 -6.91
N LYS A 78 -13.29 -24.49 -6.12
CA LYS A 78 -14.54 -23.86 -6.62
C LYS A 78 -14.29 -22.43 -7.10
N TRP A 79 -13.64 -21.60 -6.28
CA TRP A 79 -13.30 -20.22 -6.65
C TRP A 79 -12.36 -20.15 -7.85
N LEU A 80 -11.32 -20.98 -7.84
CA LEU A 80 -10.32 -21.02 -8.90
C LEU A 80 -10.93 -21.47 -10.25
N LYS A 81 -11.86 -22.42 -10.24
CA LYS A 81 -12.57 -22.87 -11.45
C LYS A 81 -13.45 -21.76 -12.04
N GLU A 82 -14.18 -21.03 -11.22
CA GLU A 82 -14.98 -19.89 -11.69
C GLU A 82 -14.10 -18.78 -12.30
N GLY A 83 -12.96 -18.51 -11.65
CA GLY A 83 -11.94 -17.61 -12.17
C GLY A 83 -11.38 -18.05 -13.51
N LEU A 84 -10.97 -19.31 -13.63
CA LEU A 84 -10.46 -19.88 -14.87
C LEU A 84 -11.50 -19.84 -16.00
N ASN A 85 -12.76 -20.15 -15.70
CA ASN A 85 -13.87 -20.04 -16.65
C ASN A 85 -14.02 -18.61 -17.18
N ALA A 86 -13.89 -17.59 -16.32
CA ALA A 86 -13.96 -16.19 -16.74
C ALA A 86 -12.74 -15.77 -17.57
N ILE A 87 -11.54 -16.29 -17.28
CA ILE A 87 -10.34 -16.10 -18.09
C ILE A 87 -10.54 -16.69 -19.50
N GLN A 88 -11.00 -17.94 -19.60
CA GLN A 88 -11.25 -18.61 -20.88
C GLN A 88 -12.32 -17.91 -21.73
N LYS A 89 -13.30 -17.26 -21.09
CA LYS A 89 -14.30 -16.42 -21.76
C LYS A 89 -13.82 -15.01 -22.10
N GLY A 90 -12.55 -14.68 -21.84
CA GLY A 90 -11.96 -13.36 -22.09
C GLY A 90 -12.57 -12.24 -21.25
N LYS A 91 -13.19 -12.53 -20.10
CA LYS A 91 -13.81 -11.52 -19.22
C LYS A 91 -12.81 -10.90 -18.24
N ILE A 92 -11.79 -11.65 -17.87
CA ILE A 92 -10.67 -11.20 -17.03
C ILE A 92 -9.36 -11.78 -17.58
N ALA A 93 -8.24 -11.16 -17.25
CA ALA A 93 -6.91 -11.51 -17.74
C ALA A 93 -6.07 -12.31 -16.74
N GLY A 94 -6.58 -12.54 -15.52
CA GLY A 94 -5.88 -13.29 -14.48
C GLY A 94 -6.56 -13.21 -13.12
N LEU A 95 -6.09 -14.06 -12.22
CA LEU A 95 -6.47 -14.05 -10.81
C LEU A 95 -5.35 -13.50 -9.93
N ARG A 96 -5.76 -12.74 -8.92
CA ARG A 96 -4.92 -12.23 -7.85
C ARG A 96 -5.43 -12.79 -6.52
N LEU A 97 -4.55 -13.15 -5.61
CA LEU A 97 -4.98 -13.59 -4.28
C LEU A 97 -4.02 -13.12 -3.18
N SER A 98 -4.55 -13.00 -1.97
CA SER A 98 -3.75 -12.80 -0.77
C SER A 98 -3.66 -14.07 0.06
N THR A 99 -2.47 -14.40 0.55
CA THR A 99 -2.28 -15.53 1.44
C THR A 99 -1.24 -15.30 2.54
N ARG A 100 -1.14 -16.24 3.46
CA ARG A 100 -0.15 -16.26 4.52
C ARG A 100 1.15 -16.91 4.00
N PRO A 101 2.33 -16.39 4.41
CA PRO A 101 3.61 -16.98 4.03
C PRO A 101 3.77 -18.47 4.39
N ASP A 102 3.29 -18.88 5.55
CA ASP A 102 3.37 -20.26 6.04
C ASP A 102 2.49 -21.26 5.28
N TYR A 103 1.64 -20.79 4.36
CA TYR A 103 0.78 -21.62 3.50
C TYR A 103 1.25 -21.69 2.05
N VAL A 104 2.53 -21.46 1.82
CA VAL A 104 3.12 -21.46 0.48
C VAL A 104 4.04 -22.66 0.34
N ASP A 105 3.69 -23.53 -0.60
CA ASP A 105 4.51 -24.64 -1.06
C ASP A 105 4.39 -24.81 -2.58
N ASP A 106 5.26 -25.64 -3.16
CA ASP A 106 5.28 -25.92 -4.61
C ASP A 106 3.96 -26.53 -5.13
N GLY A 107 3.27 -27.35 -4.33
CA GLY A 107 2.00 -27.98 -4.72
C GLY A 107 0.86 -26.95 -4.80
N ILE A 108 0.81 -26.03 -3.84
CA ILE A 108 -0.12 -24.91 -3.81
C ILE A 108 0.14 -24.00 -5.03
N LEU A 109 1.39 -23.61 -5.29
CA LEU A 109 1.68 -22.75 -6.44
C LEU A 109 1.31 -23.39 -7.77
N ARG A 110 1.65 -24.68 -7.98
CA ARG A 110 1.24 -25.40 -9.19
C ARG A 110 -0.28 -25.39 -9.37
N ARG A 111 -1.04 -25.62 -8.30
CA ARG A 111 -2.51 -25.54 -8.33
C ARG A 111 -2.99 -24.14 -8.69
N LEU A 112 -2.44 -23.10 -8.07
CA LEU A 112 -2.84 -21.71 -8.33
C LEU A 112 -2.56 -21.30 -9.79
N LEU A 113 -1.36 -21.58 -10.29
CA LEU A 113 -0.97 -21.24 -11.66
C LEU A 113 -1.79 -22.02 -12.70
N ALA A 114 -2.09 -23.30 -12.45
CA ALA A 114 -2.96 -24.09 -13.33
C ALA A 114 -4.37 -23.51 -13.49
N HIS A 115 -4.80 -22.63 -12.57
CA HIS A 115 -6.10 -21.95 -12.63
C HIS A 115 -5.99 -20.45 -12.97
N GLY A 116 -4.85 -20.01 -13.50
CA GLY A 116 -4.70 -18.65 -14.03
C GLY A 116 -4.41 -17.58 -12.98
N VAL A 117 -3.86 -17.96 -11.82
CA VAL A 117 -3.31 -16.99 -10.86
C VAL A 117 -2.04 -16.36 -11.41
N THR A 118 -2.05 -15.03 -11.54
CA THR A 118 -0.94 -14.22 -12.07
C THR A 118 -0.30 -13.34 -11.01
N THR A 119 -0.96 -13.15 -9.86
CA THR A 119 -0.41 -12.37 -8.74
C THR A 119 -0.72 -13.01 -7.39
N ILE A 120 0.29 -13.09 -6.52
CA ILE A 120 0.18 -13.53 -5.13
C ILE A 120 0.65 -12.39 -4.22
N GLU A 121 -0.18 -12.04 -3.25
CA GLU A 121 0.16 -11.05 -2.22
C GLU A 121 0.36 -11.75 -0.87
N LEU A 122 1.58 -11.69 -0.33
CA LEU A 122 1.88 -12.21 0.99
C LEU A 122 1.49 -11.20 2.07
N GLY A 123 0.68 -11.66 3.02
CA GLY A 123 0.32 -10.91 4.23
C GLY A 123 1.46 -10.86 5.24
N VAL A 124 2.58 -10.22 4.87
CA VAL A 124 3.84 -10.10 5.63
C VAL A 124 3.65 -9.30 6.92
N GLN A 125 3.02 -8.14 6.82
CA GLN A 125 2.80 -7.15 7.88
C GLN A 125 4.08 -6.52 8.44
N SER A 126 4.99 -7.33 8.99
CA SER A 126 6.31 -6.92 9.47
C SER A 126 7.35 -7.95 9.06
N LEU A 127 8.60 -7.52 8.91
CA LEU A 127 9.74 -8.42 8.67
C LEU A 127 10.59 -8.56 9.94
N VAL A 128 9.99 -8.36 11.12
CA VAL A 128 10.64 -8.44 12.44
C VAL A 128 9.87 -9.42 13.32
N ASN A 129 10.54 -10.48 13.79
CA ASN A 129 9.90 -11.61 14.50
C ASN A 129 9.24 -11.18 15.81
N GLU A 130 9.82 -10.22 16.51
CA GLU A 130 9.28 -9.63 17.73
C GLU A 130 7.89 -9.03 17.48
N VAL A 131 7.74 -8.24 16.41
CA VAL A 131 6.47 -7.63 16.01
C VAL A 131 5.46 -8.70 15.57
N LEU A 132 5.90 -9.71 14.80
CA LEU A 132 5.04 -10.81 14.35
C LEU A 132 4.52 -11.66 15.52
N LEU A 133 5.35 -11.87 16.54
CA LEU A 133 5.00 -12.59 17.76
C LEU A 133 3.99 -11.80 18.61
N GLU A 134 4.27 -10.52 18.89
CA GLU A 134 3.39 -9.67 19.68
C GLU A 134 2.01 -9.50 19.02
N THR A 135 1.97 -9.46 17.69
CA THR A 135 0.71 -9.37 16.93
C THR A 135 -0.02 -10.69 16.76
N ARG A 136 0.52 -11.79 17.31
CA ARG A 136 0.01 -13.15 17.14
C ARG A 136 -0.22 -13.47 15.67
N ARG A 137 0.72 -13.07 14.81
CA ARG A 137 0.62 -13.26 13.36
C ARG A 137 0.79 -14.72 12.95
N GLY A 138 1.55 -15.45 13.79
CA GLY A 138 1.82 -16.90 13.77
C GLY A 138 2.38 -17.43 12.45
N HIS A 139 3.25 -16.63 11.84
CA HIS A 139 4.34 -17.06 10.96
C HIS A 139 5.56 -16.20 11.32
N THR A 140 6.74 -16.60 10.86
CA THR A 140 7.99 -15.88 11.13
C THR A 140 8.56 -15.21 9.88
N TYR A 141 9.59 -14.40 10.08
CA TYR A 141 10.43 -13.85 9.02
C TYR A 141 11.00 -14.96 8.12
N GLU A 142 11.38 -16.10 8.68
CA GLU A 142 11.89 -17.26 7.96
C GLU A 142 10.83 -17.89 7.05
N ASP A 143 9.56 -17.94 7.49
CA ASP A 143 8.46 -18.38 6.63
C ASP A 143 8.24 -17.43 5.46
N ILE A 144 8.41 -16.12 5.68
CA ILE A 144 8.32 -15.09 4.63
C ILE A 144 9.44 -15.25 3.59
N LEU A 145 10.68 -15.48 4.04
CA LEU A 145 11.80 -15.74 3.14
C LEU A 145 11.56 -17.02 2.32
N ARG A 146 11.17 -18.12 2.98
CA ARG A 146 10.89 -19.40 2.31
C ARG A 146 9.80 -19.26 1.27
N ALA A 147 8.67 -18.62 1.62
CA ALA A 147 7.56 -18.39 0.69
C ALA A 147 8.01 -17.57 -0.52
N THR A 148 8.84 -16.55 -0.31
CA THR A 148 9.39 -15.69 -1.35
C THR A 148 10.31 -16.44 -2.30
N GLU A 149 11.21 -17.26 -1.76
CA GLU A 149 12.08 -18.13 -2.56
C GLU A 149 11.29 -19.14 -3.38
N ILE A 150 10.23 -19.73 -2.83
CA ILE A 150 9.37 -20.66 -3.55
C ILE A 150 8.61 -19.92 -4.67
N ILE A 151 7.96 -18.79 -4.37
CA ILE A 151 7.17 -18.03 -5.35
C ILE A 151 8.02 -17.56 -6.53
N ARG A 152 9.25 -17.10 -6.28
CA ARG A 152 10.17 -16.63 -7.32
C ARG A 152 10.57 -17.68 -8.36
N LYS A 153 10.36 -18.97 -8.08
CA LYS A 153 10.60 -20.05 -9.06
C LYS A 153 9.51 -20.12 -10.12
N TYR A 154 8.41 -19.39 -9.95
CA TYR A 154 7.22 -19.45 -10.80
C TYR A 154 6.97 -18.10 -11.49
N PRO A 155 6.36 -18.10 -12.69
CA PRO A 155 6.06 -16.87 -13.44
C PRO A 155 4.81 -16.17 -12.89
N VAL A 156 4.89 -15.68 -11.65
CA VAL A 156 3.80 -15.00 -10.93
C VAL A 156 4.35 -13.76 -10.25
N GLN A 157 3.56 -12.68 -10.22
CA GLN A 157 3.95 -11.48 -9.49
C GLN A 157 3.80 -11.69 -7.98
N LEU A 158 4.78 -11.21 -7.21
CA LEU A 158 4.83 -11.27 -5.75
C LEU A 158 4.65 -9.87 -5.15
N GLY A 159 3.55 -9.69 -4.42
CA GLY A 159 3.29 -8.48 -3.64
C GLY A 159 3.53 -8.67 -2.15
N TYR A 160 4.06 -7.67 -1.47
CA TYR A 160 4.12 -7.63 -0.01
C TYR A 160 3.07 -6.66 0.55
N GLN A 161 2.32 -7.12 1.55
CA GLN A 161 1.46 -6.25 2.36
C GLN A 161 2.19 -5.94 3.66
N LEU A 162 2.51 -4.67 3.90
CA LEU A 162 3.24 -4.19 5.07
C LEU A 162 2.35 -3.27 5.91
N MET A 163 2.55 -3.32 7.22
CA MET A 163 1.79 -2.54 8.20
C MET A 163 2.72 -1.71 9.08
N LEU A 164 2.34 -0.45 9.32
CA LEU A 164 3.06 0.48 10.19
C LEU A 164 2.39 0.60 11.56
N GLY A 165 3.19 0.63 12.63
CA GLY A 165 2.69 0.92 13.97
C GLY A 165 1.94 -0.24 14.61
N LEU A 166 2.34 -1.47 14.29
CA LEU A 166 1.83 -2.66 14.97
C LEU A 166 2.29 -2.69 16.44
N PRO A 167 1.61 -3.43 17.34
CA PRO A 167 2.16 -3.79 18.65
C PRO A 167 3.60 -4.31 18.55
N GLY A 168 4.47 -3.80 19.42
CA GLY A 168 5.90 -4.15 19.45
C GLY A 168 6.76 -3.41 18.41
N ASP A 169 6.12 -2.68 17.49
CA ASP A 169 6.82 -1.94 16.45
C ASP A 169 7.54 -0.71 17.04
N LYS A 170 8.75 -0.45 16.54
CA LYS A 170 9.63 0.63 16.97
C LYS A 170 10.19 1.30 15.73
N GLU A 171 10.69 2.52 15.87
CA GLU A 171 11.31 3.24 14.75
C GLU A 171 12.41 2.40 14.05
N GLU A 172 13.29 1.77 14.83
CA GLU A 172 14.33 0.87 14.30
C GLU A 172 13.77 -0.34 13.54
N TYR A 173 12.61 -0.88 13.94
CA TYR A 173 11.94 -2.01 13.30
C TYR A 173 11.19 -1.61 12.04
N ILE A 174 10.65 -0.40 11.99
CA ILE A 174 10.07 0.19 10.77
C ILE A 174 11.16 0.29 9.70
N PHE A 175 12.35 0.79 10.03
CA PHE A 175 13.46 0.88 9.08
C PHE A 175 14.04 -0.48 8.72
N LEU A 176 14.17 -1.40 9.69
CA LEU A 176 14.61 -2.76 9.43
C LEU A 176 13.66 -3.51 8.48
N THR A 177 12.35 -3.30 8.63
CA THR A 177 11.34 -3.88 7.74
C THR A 177 11.52 -3.37 6.31
N ALA A 178 11.72 -2.06 6.11
CA ALA A 178 11.99 -1.52 4.77
C ALA A 178 13.25 -2.14 4.16
N ARG A 179 14.33 -2.25 4.94
CA ARG A 179 15.58 -2.87 4.47
C ARG A 179 15.38 -4.32 4.04
N ARG A 180 14.77 -5.14 4.90
CA ARG A 180 14.49 -6.55 4.59
C ARG A 180 13.56 -6.71 3.39
N ALA A 181 12.60 -5.80 3.21
CA ALA A 181 11.70 -5.82 2.05
C ALA A 181 12.46 -5.49 0.75
N VAL A 182 13.38 -4.52 0.77
CA VAL A 182 14.27 -4.22 -0.36
C VAL A 182 15.16 -5.42 -0.70
N GLU A 183 15.75 -6.08 0.30
CA GLU A 183 16.54 -7.31 0.10
C GLU A 183 15.70 -8.43 -0.51
N ALA A 184 14.46 -8.57 -0.05
CA ALA A 184 13.51 -9.55 -0.55
C ALA A 184 12.92 -9.22 -1.94
N ARG A 185 13.18 -8.03 -2.52
CA ARG A 185 12.69 -7.51 -3.82
C ARG A 185 11.35 -8.11 -4.29
N PRO A 186 10.22 -7.81 -3.62
CA PRO A 186 8.91 -8.12 -4.17
C PRO A 186 8.65 -7.25 -5.41
N ASP A 187 7.75 -7.70 -6.28
CA ASP A 187 7.37 -6.94 -7.49
C ASP A 187 6.57 -5.68 -7.16
N PHE A 188 5.92 -5.62 -5.99
CA PHE A 188 5.26 -4.43 -5.48
C PHE A 188 4.97 -4.51 -3.98
N ILE A 189 4.66 -3.37 -3.38
CA ILE A 189 4.33 -3.22 -1.96
C ILE A 189 2.99 -2.51 -1.78
N ARG A 190 2.27 -2.89 -0.72
CA ARG A 190 1.17 -2.15 -0.13
C ARG A 190 1.51 -1.74 1.29
N ILE A 191 1.23 -0.49 1.64
CA ILE A 191 1.52 0.09 2.97
C ILE A 191 0.20 0.41 3.66
N TYR A 192 0.00 -0.12 4.86
CA TYR A 192 -1.19 0.14 5.65
C TYR A 192 -0.84 0.66 7.05
N PRO A 193 -1.41 1.79 7.51
CA PRO A 193 -1.34 2.16 8.91
C PRO A 193 -2.15 1.18 9.76
N THR A 194 -1.63 0.80 10.92
CA THR A 194 -2.39 0.03 11.92
C THR A 194 -3.43 0.92 12.57
N VAL A 195 -4.69 0.47 12.57
CA VAL A 195 -5.81 1.13 13.21
C VAL A 195 -6.43 0.21 14.25
N VAL A 196 -7.05 0.80 15.27
CA VAL A 196 -7.74 0.07 16.32
C VAL A 196 -9.21 -0.08 15.94
N LEU A 197 -9.64 -1.31 15.70
CA LEU A 197 -11.01 -1.63 15.35
C LEU A 197 -11.73 -2.30 16.52
N LYS A 198 -13.00 -1.97 16.72
CA LYS A 198 -13.87 -2.57 17.72
C LYS A 198 -13.90 -4.09 17.59
N GLY A 199 -13.97 -4.77 18.73
CA GLY A 199 -13.99 -6.25 18.80
C GLY A 199 -12.65 -6.94 18.51
N THR A 200 -11.57 -6.18 18.30
CA THR A 200 -10.21 -6.73 18.23
C THR A 200 -9.57 -6.85 19.62
N LEU A 201 -8.56 -7.71 19.77
CA LEU A 201 -7.72 -7.70 20.99
C LEU A 201 -6.96 -6.37 21.11
N LEU A 202 -6.59 -5.76 19.98
CA LEU A 202 -5.94 -4.46 19.94
C LEU A 202 -6.82 -3.34 20.54
N ALA A 203 -8.14 -3.42 20.38
CA ALA A 203 -9.09 -2.51 21.03
C ALA A 203 -9.03 -2.64 22.55
N GLN A 204 -9.00 -3.86 23.07
CA GLN A 204 -8.88 -4.09 24.52
C GLN A 204 -7.55 -3.53 25.05
N TRP A 205 -6.46 -3.75 24.32
CA TRP A 205 -5.14 -3.20 24.69
C TRP A 205 -5.13 -1.67 24.64
N TYR A 206 -5.81 -1.07 23.67
CA TYR A 206 -5.95 0.38 23.58
C TYR A 206 -6.75 0.95 24.75
N GLU A 207 -7.90 0.36 25.09
CA GLU A 207 -8.75 0.77 26.21
C GLU A 207 -8.03 0.63 27.56
N GLN A 208 -7.16 -0.37 27.70
CA GLN A 208 -6.32 -0.60 28.88
C GLN A 208 -5.06 0.27 28.93
N GLY A 209 -4.77 1.07 27.89
CA GLY A 209 -3.55 1.86 27.79
C GLY A 209 -2.27 1.04 27.54
N ILE A 210 -2.39 -0.22 27.13
CA ILE A 210 -1.26 -1.10 26.77
C ILE A 210 -0.74 -0.77 25.37
N TYR A 211 -1.64 -0.41 24.45
CA TYR A 211 -1.28 -0.05 23.08
C TYR A 211 -1.66 1.40 22.77
N HIS A 212 -0.70 2.13 22.20
CA HIS A 212 -0.93 3.48 21.70
C HIS A 212 -0.67 3.51 20.19
N PRO A 213 -1.69 3.77 19.36
CA PRO A 213 -1.47 3.84 17.92
C PRO A 213 -0.63 5.07 17.55
N LEU A 214 0.06 4.98 16.42
CA LEU A 214 0.75 6.15 15.85
C LEU A 214 -0.23 7.30 15.61
N SER A 215 0.26 8.53 15.84
CA SER A 215 -0.45 9.71 15.36
C SER A 215 -0.48 9.74 13.84
N LEU A 216 -1.45 10.46 13.26
CA LEU A 216 -1.54 10.62 11.80
C LEU A 216 -0.25 11.20 11.21
N SER A 217 0.36 12.18 11.87
CA SER A 217 1.61 12.80 11.41
C SER A 217 2.81 11.85 11.48
N ALA A 218 2.91 11.02 12.53
CA ALA A 218 3.96 10.01 12.65
C ALA A 218 3.80 8.92 11.57
N ALA A 219 2.58 8.41 11.38
CA ALA A 219 2.29 7.42 10.34
C ALA A 219 2.57 7.96 8.93
N VAL A 220 2.23 9.22 8.64
CA VAL A 220 2.55 9.89 7.37
C VAL A 220 4.06 9.97 7.16
N THR A 221 4.82 10.36 8.19
CA THR A 221 6.28 10.45 8.14
C THR A 221 6.92 9.09 7.85
N TYR A 222 6.55 8.04 8.58
CA TYR A 222 7.10 6.70 8.38
C TYR A 222 6.69 6.07 7.04
N ALA A 223 5.44 6.26 6.62
CA ALA A 223 4.99 5.79 5.31
C ALA A 223 5.70 6.54 4.16
N ALA A 224 6.00 7.84 4.34
CA ALA A 224 6.78 8.61 3.37
C ALA A 224 8.22 8.12 3.29
N HIS A 225 8.83 7.73 4.42
CA HIS A 225 10.13 7.09 4.42
C HIS A 225 10.10 5.77 3.64
N TRP A 226 9.13 4.89 3.92
CA TRP A 226 8.97 3.63 3.16
C TRP A 226 8.75 3.88 1.66
N LEU A 227 7.86 4.81 1.30
CA LEU A 227 7.64 5.19 -0.09
C LEU A 227 8.93 5.66 -0.76
N ALA A 228 9.70 6.52 -0.09
CA ALA A 228 10.98 7.01 -0.61
C ALA A 228 12.00 5.88 -0.79
N THR A 229 12.18 5.03 0.22
CA THR A 229 13.08 3.88 0.16
C THR A 229 12.67 2.93 -0.98
N PHE A 230 11.41 2.52 -1.07
CA PHE A 230 10.98 1.60 -2.12
C PHE A 230 11.08 2.22 -3.52
N SER A 231 10.79 3.52 -3.65
CA SER A 231 10.98 4.23 -4.92
C SER A 231 12.44 4.29 -5.35
N LEU A 232 13.38 4.47 -4.42
CA LEU A 232 14.82 4.49 -4.71
C LEU A 232 15.30 3.18 -5.34
N TYR A 233 14.75 2.05 -4.88
CA TYR A 233 15.11 0.70 -5.31
C TYR A 233 14.16 0.13 -6.36
N ASP A 234 13.39 0.97 -7.05
CA ASP A 234 12.47 0.59 -8.14
C ASP A 234 11.43 -0.48 -7.74
N ILE A 235 10.97 -0.46 -6.47
CA ILE A 235 9.88 -1.33 -5.98
C ILE A 235 8.59 -0.51 -5.93
N PRO A 236 7.63 -0.76 -6.84
CA PRO A 236 6.37 -0.01 -6.90
C PRO A 236 5.55 -0.14 -5.62
N VAL A 237 5.15 1.00 -5.04
CA VAL A 237 4.13 1.04 -3.98
C VAL A 237 2.77 1.30 -4.62
N ILE A 238 1.96 0.24 -4.75
CA ILE A 238 0.68 0.32 -5.48
C ILE A 238 -0.50 0.75 -4.59
N ARG A 239 -0.29 0.77 -3.26
CA ARG A 239 -1.32 1.20 -2.30
C ARG A 239 -0.67 1.77 -1.04
N ILE A 240 -1.15 2.93 -0.60
CA ILE A 240 -0.81 3.55 0.68
C ILE A 240 -2.10 3.95 1.38
N GLY A 241 -2.32 3.40 2.57
CA GLY A 241 -3.54 3.61 3.35
C GLY A 241 -4.64 2.59 3.07
N LEU A 242 -5.57 2.53 4.00
CA LEU A 242 -6.71 1.62 3.96
C LEU A 242 -7.68 2.04 2.84
N GLN A 243 -8.44 1.08 2.31
CA GLN A 243 -9.53 1.43 1.40
C GLN A 243 -10.61 2.14 2.21
N ALA A 244 -11.02 3.32 1.76
CA ALA A 244 -12.27 3.92 2.21
C ALA A 244 -13.37 2.98 1.72
N ALA A 245 -13.70 1.98 2.53
CA ALA A 245 -14.85 1.16 2.25
C ALA A 245 -16.06 2.10 2.37
N GLU A 246 -16.91 2.14 1.34
CA GLU A 246 -18.25 2.69 1.46
C GLU A 246 -19.10 1.93 2.51
N ASN A 247 -18.54 0.87 3.09
CA ASN A 247 -19.04 0.24 4.29
C ASN A 247 -18.96 1.22 5.46
N LEU A 248 -20.09 1.85 5.76
CA LEU A 248 -20.35 2.60 6.99
C LEU A 248 -19.88 1.87 8.27
N SER A 249 -19.71 0.55 8.25
CA SER A 249 -19.18 -0.24 9.37
C SER A 249 -17.72 0.11 9.71
N PHE A 250 -16.83 0.29 8.73
CA PHE A 250 -15.41 0.56 9.04
C PHE A 250 -15.23 1.85 9.84
N THR A 251 -15.95 2.92 9.47
CA THR A 251 -15.94 4.18 10.24
C THR A 251 -16.66 4.09 11.58
N ARG A 252 -17.63 3.18 11.73
CA ARG A 252 -18.32 2.93 13.01
C ARG A 252 -17.48 2.11 13.97
N ASP A 253 -16.67 1.20 13.44
CA ASP A 253 -15.85 0.27 14.22
C ASP A 253 -14.45 0.82 14.50
N LEU A 254 -14.04 1.91 13.85
CA LEU A 254 -12.76 2.57 14.10
C LEU A 254 -12.76 3.28 15.47
N LEU A 255 -11.99 2.75 16.42
CA LEU A 255 -11.84 3.33 17.76
C LEU A 255 -10.68 4.34 17.83
N ALA A 256 -9.55 4.04 17.18
CA ALA A 256 -8.36 4.89 17.22
C ALA A 256 -7.38 4.60 16.07
N GLY A 257 -6.38 5.47 15.92
CA GLY A 257 -5.25 5.30 15.01
C GLY A 257 -5.28 6.20 13.78
N PRO A 258 -4.24 6.13 12.92
CA PRO A 258 -3.98 7.12 11.88
C PRO A 258 -4.76 6.80 10.60
N TYR A 259 -6.09 6.86 10.68
CA TYR A 259 -6.96 6.75 9.52
C TYR A 259 -7.17 8.12 8.85
N HIS A 260 -7.01 8.15 7.53
CA HIS A 260 -7.45 9.25 6.70
C HIS A 260 -7.85 8.71 5.32
N PRO A 261 -8.98 9.13 4.73
CA PRO A 261 -9.44 8.61 3.43
C PRO A 261 -8.45 8.87 2.29
N ALA A 262 -7.69 9.97 2.38
CA ALA A 262 -6.63 10.32 1.44
C ALA A 262 -5.23 10.15 2.07
N PHE A 263 -5.01 9.12 2.90
CA PHE A 263 -3.73 8.91 3.59
C PHE A 263 -2.54 8.86 2.61
N GLY A 264 -2.67 8.19 1.46
CA GLY A 264 -1.64 8.19 0.42
C GLY A 264 -1.28 9.58 -0.12
N GLU A 265 -2.28 10.47 -0.30
CA GLU A 265 -2.03 11.86 -0.73
C GLU A 265 -1.26 12.66 0.34
N LEU A 266 -1.53 12.40 1.63
CA LEU A 266 -0.79 13.02 2.72
C LEU A 266 0.67 12.55 2.75
N VAL A 267 0.91 11.27 2.51
CA VAL A 267 2.25 10.66 2.43
C VAL A 267 3.05 11.24 1.28
N GLU A 268 2.47 11.26 0.08
CA GLU A 268 3.08 11.85 -1.11
C GLU A 268 3.34 13.35 -0.94
N GLY A 269 2.36 14.08 -0.39
CA GLY A 269 2.49 15.52 -0.14
C GLY A 269 3.56 15.86 0.89
N TYR A 270 3.69 15.06 1.96
CA TYR A 270 4.79 15.17 2.91
C TYR A 270 6.14 14.95 2.22
N LEU A 271 6.23 13.94 1.36
CA LEU A 271 7.47 13.57 0.70
C LEU A 271 7.89 14.60 -0.38
N MET A 272 6.94 15.22 -1.06
CA MET A 272 7.17 16.39 -1.93
C MET A 272 7.72 17.57 -1.14
N ARG A 273 7.19 17.82 0.06
CA ARG A 273 7.69 18.87 0.94
C ARG A 273 9.15 18.62 1.33
N GLU A 274 9.50 17.41 1.71
CA GLU A 274 10.89 17.04 2.04
C GLU A 274 11.83 17.22 0.84
N GLN A 275 11.38 16.86 -0.38
CA GLN A 275 12.15 17.07 -1.62
C GLN A 275 12.39 18.56 -1.88
N ILE A 276 11.37 19.40 -1.76
CA ILE A 276 11.50 20.86 -1.94
C ILE A 276 12.45 21.45 -0.89
N LEU A 277 12.34 21.03 0.38
CA LEU A 277 13.26 21.49 1.44
C LEU A 277 14.71 21.09 1.16
N CYS A 278 14.92 19.85 0.70
CA CYS A 278 16.23 19.39 0.26
C CYS A 278 16.77 20.25 -0.88
N PHE A 279 15.93 20.55 -1.89
CA PHE A 279 16.33 21.35 -3.03
C PHE A 279 16.70 22.79 -2.63
N LEU A 280 15.85 23.44 -1.83
CA LEU A 280 16.07 24.80 -1.33
C LEU A 280 17.38 24.89 -0.54
N LYS A 281 17.69 23.88 0.28
CA LYS A 281 18.97 23.79 0.99
C LYS A 281 20.14 23.61 0.03
N LYS A 282 20.02 22.73 -0.97
CA LYS A 282 21.07 22.43 -1.96
C LYS A 282 21.48 23.68 -2.76
N ILE A 283 20.51 24.53 -3.13
CA ILE A 283 20.76 25.77 -3.88
C ILE A 283 21.02 26.99 -2.97
N ASN A 284 21.09 26.80 -1.65
CA ASN A 284 21.22 27.86 -0.66
C ASN A 284 20.20 29.00 -0.86
N PHE A 285 18.93 28.65 -1.08
CA PHE A 285 17.87 29.60 -1.40
C PHE A 285 17.69 30.68 -0.31
N ARG A 286 17.68 31.96 -0.69
CA ARG A 286 17.52 33.12 0.23
C ARG A 286 16.40 34.09 -0.13
N GLU A 287 15.73 33.87 -1.26
CA GLU A 287 14.75 34.83 -1.80
C GLU A 287 13.43 34.81 -1.01
N LYS A 288 12.67 35.90 -1.11
CA LYS A 288 11.36 36.06 -0.44
C LYS A 288 10.18 35.60 -1.28
N GLU A 289 10.41 35.34 -2.55
CA GLU A 289 9.45 34.81 -3.50
C GLU A 289 9.97 33.47 -4.01
N LEU A 290 9.15 32.43 -3.92
CA LEU A 290 9.47 31.08 -4.40
C LEU A 290 8.56 30.70 -5.55
N ILE A 291 9.14 30.45 -6.72
CA ILE A 291 8.41 29.99 -7.90
C ILE A 291 8.78 28.53 -8.17
N LEU A 292 7.81 27.63 -7.97
CA LEU A 292 7.93 26.20 -8.18
C LEU A 292 7.36 25.82 -9.55
N TYR A 293 8.16 25.16 -10.39
CA TYR A 293 7.73 24.52 -11.64
C TYR A 293 7.57 23.03 -11.40
N ILE A 294 6.40 22.48 -11.72
CA ILE A 294 6.07 21.09 -11.41
C ILE A 294 5.26 20.44 -12.53
N ASN A 295 5.29 19.12 -12.61
CA ASN A 295 4.35 18.42 -13.46
C ASN A 295 2.91 18.69 -13.00
N PRO A 296 1.93 18.91 -13.92
CA PRO A 296 0.54 19.13 -13.53
C PRO A 296 -0.05 18.02 -12.65
N ARG A 297 0.43 16.77 -12.77
CA ARG A 297 -0.02 15.62 -11.97
C ARG A 297 0.40 15.70 -10.50
N ASP A 298 1.38 16.53 -10.16
CA ASP A 298 1.91 16.68 -8.81
C ASP A 298 1.40 17.93 -8.09
N TYR A 299 0.55 18.72 -8.74
CA TYR A 299 0.04 19.98 -8.18
C TYR A 299 -0.62 19.80 -6.80
N SER A 300 -1.50 18.81 -6.66
CA SER A 300 -2.18 18.53 -5.39
C SER A 300 -1.19 18.15 -4.28
N LYS A 301 -0.18 17.34 -4.61
CA LYS A 301 0.85 16.84 -3.68
C LYS A 301 1.77 17.96 -3.22
N VAL A 302 2.19 18.82 -4.15
CA VAL A 302 3.10 19.95 -3.88
C VAL A 302 2.41 21.02 -3.04
N VAL A 303 1.17 21.40 -3.41
CA VAL A 303 0.37 22.36 -2.61
C VAL A 303 -0.02 21.75 -1.26
N GLY A 304 -0.29 20.45 -1.24
CA GLY A 304 -0.75 19.71 -0.07
C GLY A 304 -2.23 19.94 0.24
N GLN A 305 -2.84 18.99 0.96
CA GLN A 305 -4.22 19.09 1.39
C GLN A 305 -4.44 20.37 2.21
N LYS A 306 -5.49 21.15 1.90
CA LYS A 306 -5.76 22.45 2.52
C LYS A 306 -4.55 23.42 2.46
N ARG A 307 -3.70 23.30 1.43
CA ARG A 307 -2.49 24.12 1.23
C ARG A 307 -1.47 24.00 2.36
N CYS A 308 -1.42 22.87 3.06
CA CYS A 308 -0.56 22.68 4.23
C CYS A 308 0.93 22.87 3.94
N ASN A 309 1.41 22.46 2.75
CA ASN A 309 2.81 22.66 2.37
C ASN A 309 3.13 24.13 2.10
N ILE A 310 2.21 24.85 1.44
CA ILE A 310 2.37 26.29 1.22
C ILE A 310 2.42 27.04 2.54
N GLY A 311 1.51 26.73 3.48
CA GLY A 311 1.54 27.30 4.84
C GLY A 311 2.86 27.01 5.54
N PHE A 312 3.31 25.75 5.51
CA PHE A 312 4.57 25.32 6.10
C PHE A 312 5.76 26.15 5.57
N PHE A 313 5.91 26.30 4.26
CA PHE A 313 7.01 27.06 3.68
C PHE A 313 6.97 28.55 4.04
N LYS A 314 5.78 29.17 4.06
CA LYS A 314 5.65 30.58 4.46
C LYS A 314 6.07 30.80 5.92
N GLU A 315 5.63 29.94 6.82
CA GLU A 315 5.90 30.03 8.25
C GLU A 315 7.37 29.68 8.57
N HIS A 316 7.87 28.55 8.09
CA HIS A 316 9.16 28.00 8.50
C HIS A 316 10.35 28.60 7.73
N LEU A 317 10.14 28.99 6.47
CA LEU A 317 11.20 29.57 5.63
C LEU A 317 11.08 31.09 5.47
N LYS A 318 10.05 31.71 6.07
CA LYS A 318 9.78 33.16 5.98
C LYS A 318 9.72 33.68 4.54
N ILE A 319 9.15 32.85 3.65
CA ILE A 319 8.85 33.17 2.24
C ILE A 319 7.52 33.92 2.20
N ARG A 320 7.46 35.08 1.55
CA ARG A 320 6.24 35.92 1.49
C ARG A 320 5.26 35.39 0.45
N GLU A 321 5.79 35.08 -0.72
CA GLU A 321 5.02 34.68 -1.88
C GLU A 321 5.51 33.34 -2.43
N ILE A 322 4.56 32.45 -2.74
CA ILE A 322 4.84 31.14 -3.33
C ILE A 322 3.92 30.96 -4.51
N LYS A 323 4.50 30.81 -5.70
CA LYS A 323 3.79 30.53 -6.94
C LYS A 323 4.10 29.10 -7.37
N VAL A 324 3.06 28.33 -7.68
CA VAL A 324 3.18 26.97 -8.20
C VAL A 324 2.72 27.00 -9.65
N VAL A 325 3.63 26.71 -10.57
CA VAL A 325 3.44 26.79 -12.02
C VAL A 325 3.42 25.37 -12.58
N PRO A 326 2.27 24.87 -13.05
CA PRO A 326 2.20 23.61 -13.77
C PRO A 326 2.94 23.74 -15.12
N ASP A 327 3.90 22.86 -15.36
CA ASP A 327 4.69 22.81 -16.58
C ASP A 327 4.84 21.34 -17.03
N PRO A 328 4.19 20.93 -18.14
CA PRO A 328 4.32 19.57 -18.68
C PRO A 328 5.74 19.16 -19.07
N ALA A 329 6.67 20.11 -19.26
CA ALA A 329 8.07 19.83 -19.54
C ALA A 329 8.83 19.31 -18.31
N ILE A 330 8.32 19.55 -17.10
CA ILE A 330 8.88 18.99 -15.87
C ILE A 330 8.46 17.51 -15.75
N PRO A 331 9.41 16.57 -15.63
CA PRO A 331 9.08 15.17 -15.41
C PRO A 331 8.23 14.96 -14.16
N ASN A 332 7.44 13.89 -14.15
CA ASN A 332 6.60 13.53 -13.00
C ASN A 332 7.48 13.32 -11.75
N GLN A 333 7.09 13.94 -10.63
CA GLN A 333 7.78 13.97 -9.33
C GLN A 333 9.10 14.76 -9.26
N ASP A 334 9.54 15.36 -10.37
CA ASP A 334 10.66 16.31 -10.35
C ASP A 334 10.18 17.68 -9.88
N ILE A 335 11.10 18.46 -9.31
CA ILE A 335 10.82 19.82 -8.83
C ILE A 335 11.73 20.80 -9.55
N GLY A 336 11.13 21.81 -10.19
CA GLY A 336 11.81 22.98 -10.71
C GLY A 336 11.70 24.17 -9.75
N ILE A 337 12.79 24.92 -9.56
CA ILE A 337 12.81 26.17 -8.79
C ILE A 337 13.44 27.26 -9.65
N LEU A 338 12.72 28.36 -9.86
CA LEU A 338 13.29 29.55 -10.48
C LEU A 338 13.95 30.43 -9.42
N VAL A 339 15.18 30.85 -9.69
CA VAL A 339 15.97 31.76 -8.85
C VAL A 339 16.32 33.00 -9.67
N SER A 340 16.44 34.15 -9.01
CA SER A 340 16.74 35.44 -9.65
C SER A 340 18.01 35.46 -10.51
N SER A 341 18.98 34.58 -10.20
CA SER A 341 20.23 34.43 -10.94
C SER A 341 20.12 33.59 -12.23
N SER A 342 18.95 33.04 -12.55
CA SER A 342 18.74 32.16 -13.70
C SER A 342 17.49 32.53 -14.50
N CYS A 343 17.60 32.46 -15.83
CA CYS A 343 16.45 32.62 -16.73
C CYS A 343 15.59 31.35 -16.84
N HIS A 344 16.12 30.20 -16.40
CA HIS A 344 15.44 28.90 -16.45
C HIS A 344 15.35 28.27 -15.06
N PRO A 345 14.31 27.47 -14.76
CA PRO A 345 14.22 26.78 -13.49
C PRO A 345 15.35 25.77 -13.33
N LEU A 346 16.02 25.78 -12.18
CA LEU A 346 16.89 24.69 -11.77
C LEU A 346 16.01 23.48 -11.45
N ILE A 347 16.42 22.28 -11.85
CA ILE A 347 15.64 21.05 -11.66
C ILE A 347 16.35 20.13 -10.67
N LEU A 348 15.60 19.63 -9.68
CA LEU A 348 16.01 18.49 -8.86
C LEU A 348 15.20 17.28 -9.28
N ALA A 349 15.91 16.31 -9.88
CA ALA A 349 15.33 15.02 -10.21
C ALA A 349 14.90 14.29 -8.94
N ARG A 350 13.75 13.61 -9.00
CA ARG A 350 13.22 12.82 -7.90
C ARG A 350 14.23 11.81 -7.38
N GLN A 351 14.89 11.10 -8.30
CA GLN A 351 15.87 10.07 -7.96
C GLN A 351 17.06 10.64 -7.18
N GLU A 352 17.51 11.85 -7.50
CA GLU A 352 18.61 12.48 -6.77
C GLU A 352 18.23 12.76 -5.31
N PHE A 353 17.00 13.22 -5.05
CA PHE A 353 16.50 13.39 -3.69
C PHE A 353 16.40 12.06 -2.93
N LEU A 354 15.95 11.01 -3.61
CA LEU A 354 15.76 9.69 -3.02
C LEU A 354 17.06 9.05 -2.50
N GLU A 355 18.23 9.45 -3.01
CA GLU A 355 19.54 8.98 -2.52
C GLU A 355 19.75 9.17 -1.01
N LYS A 356 19.06 10.13 -0.39
CA LYS A 356 19.04 10.31 1.07
C LYS A 356 18.52 9.08 1.83
N TYR A 357 17.69 8.26 1.18
CA TYR A 357 17.03 7.08 1.75
C TYR A 357 17.73 5.76 1.40
N ARG A 358 18.96 5.84 0.84
CA ARG A 358 19.78 4.67 0.55
C ARG A 358 20.10 3.92 1.84
N ILE A 359 19.82 2.62 1.83
CA ILE A 359 20.16 1.72 2.93
C ILE A 359 21.68 1.59 2.96
N LYS A 360 22.27 1.84 4.12
CA LYS A 360 23.72 1.73 4.37
C LYS A 360 24.14 0.31 4.71
#